data_AF-A0A0G4AJN9-F1
#
_entry.id   AF-A0A0G4AJN9-F1
#
_cell.length_a   1.000
_cell.length_b   1.000
_cell.length_c   1.000
_cell.angle_alpha   90.00
_cell.angle_beta   90.00
_cell.angle_gamma   90.00
#
_symmetry.space_group_name_H-M   'P 1'
#
loop_
_entity.id
_entity.type
_entity.pdbx_description
1 polymer ?
#
loop_
_entity_poly.entity_id
_entity_poly.type
_entity_poly.pdbx_seq_one_letter_code
_entity_poly.pdbx_strand_id
1 'polypeptide(L)'
;RLGALATAEHEGKIIYTDTDKILLSGNGNTLGIPLVIYQRSNKNTCMHQKPQVQRGKCMEKGQILAHGAATVGGELALGKNVLVAYMPWEGYNFEDAVLISERLVYE
;
A
#
# COMPACT_ATOMS: atom_id res chain seq x y z
N ARG A 1 8.32 -3.35 -10.70
CA ARG A 1 7.82 -3.93 -9.44
C ARG A 1 6.50 -3.27 -9.09
N LEU A 2 5.38 -3.91 -9.47
CA LEU A 2 4.04 -3.49 -9.04
C LEU A 2 3.91 -3.89 -7.57
N GLY A 3 3.88 -2.92 -6.65
CA GLY A 3 3.95 -3.18 -5.20
C GLY A 3 5.29 -2.84 -4.54
N ALA A 4 6.11 -1.97 -5.15
CA ALA A 4 7.35 -1.52 -4.52
C ALA A 4 7.05 -0.79 -3.19
N LEU A 5 7.49 -1.38 -2.08
CA LEU A 5 7.55 -0.76 -0.76
C LEU A 5 8.73 0.21 -0.70
N ALA A 6 8.56 1.34 0.00
CA ALA A 6 9.69 2.17 0.39
C ALA A 6 10.20 1.67 1.74
N THR A 7 11.50 1.39 1.84
CA THR A 7 12.16 0.94 3.08
C THR A 7 13.26 1.91 3.48
N ALA A 8 13.56 1.96 4.77
CA ALA A 8 14.63 2.81 5.29
C ALA A 8 16.00 2.20 4.97
N GLU A 9 16.83 2.89 4.19
CA GLU A 9 18.19 2.43 3.89
C GLU A 9 19.13 2.59 5.09
N HIS A 10 18.80 3.52 5.99
CA HIS A 10 19.57 3.85 7.18
C HIS A 10 18.64 3.95 8.40
N GLU A 11 19.22 3.75 9.58
CA GLU A 11 18.54 4.06 10.83
C GLU A 11 18.40 5.58 11.02
N GLY A 12 17.31 6.01 11.66
CA GLY A 12 17.08 7.42 11.87
C GLY A 12 15.71 7.75 12.43
N LYS A 13 15.51 9.03 12.77
CA LYS A 13 14.25 9.56 13.28
C LYS A 13 13.50 10.29 12.20
N ILE A 14 12.20 10.03 12.07
CA ILE A 14 11.35 10.72 11.11
C ILE A 14 11.11 12.15 11.58
N ILE A 15 11.55 13.10 10.77
CA ILE A 15 11.43 14.53 11.08
C ILE A 15 10.14 15.09 10.49
N TYR A 16 9.74 14.58 9.33
CA TYR A 16 8.61 15.06 8.56
C TYR A 16 8.07 13.94 7.65
N THR A 17 6.76 13.94 7.47
CA THR A 17 6.05 12.99 6.61
C THR A 17 5.03 13.76 5.81
N ASP A 18 5.14 13.68 4.49
CA ASP A 18 4.19 14.21 3.53
C ASP A 18 3.63 13.08 2.69
N THR A 19 2.69 13.41 1.81
CA THR A 19 2.15 12.50 0.80
C THR A 19 3.22 12.16 -0.23
N ASP A 20 4.05 13.13 -0.66
CA ASP A 20 5.03 12.98 -1.73
C ASP A 20 6.45 12.60 -1.26
N LYS A 21 6.77 12.78 0.02
CA LYS A 21 8.11 12.50 0.57
C LYS A 21 8.13 12.26 2.07
N ILE A 22 9.19 11.58 2.54
CA ILE A 22 9.48 11.35 3.95
C ILE A 22 10.88 11.90 4.25
N LEU A 23 11.04 12.64 5.35
CA LEU A 23 12.35 13.11 5.82
C LEU A 23 12.82 12.28 7.02
N LEU A 24 13.98 11.67 6.88
CA LEU A 24 14.64 10.84 7.90
C LEU A 24 15.93 11.52 8.36
N SER A 25 16.10 11.73 9.66
CA SER A 25 17.37 12.21 10.25
C SER A 25 18.18 11.04 10.78
N GLY A 26 19.43 10.87 10.33
CA GLY A 26 20.33 9.84 10.84
C GLY A 26 21.80 10.29 10.67
N ASN A 27 22.65 9.95 11.63
CA ASN A 27 24.10 10.25 11.60
C ASN A 27 24.44 11.72 11.27
N GLY A 28 23.65 12.67 11.79
CA GLY A 28 23.86 14.11 11.56
C GLY A 28 23.34 14.64 10.22
N ASN A 29 22.86 13.78 9.32
CA ASN A 29 22.32 14.17 8.02
C ASN A 29 20.80 13.96 7.97
N THR A 30 20.13 14.72 7.10
CA THR A 30 18.70 14.55 6.80
C THR A 30 18.56 14.02 5.37
N LEU A 31 17.96 12.84 5.24
CA LEU A 31 17.68 12.20 3.96
C LEU A 31 16.20 12.42 3.58
N GLY A 32 15.97 12.95 2.38
CA GLY A 32 14.65 13.05 1.79
C GLY A 32 14.37 11.86 0.89
N ILE A 33 13.33 11.10 1.19
CA ILE A 33 12.91 9.91 0.45
C ILE A 33 11.64 10.27 -0.33
N PRO A 34 11.72 10.46 -1.66
CA PRO A 34 10.54 10.73 -2.47
C PRO A 34 9.67 9.48 -2.61
N LEU A 35 8.36 9.68 -2.60
CA LEU A 35 7.36 8.64 -2.80
C LEU A 35 6.75 8.74 -4.19
N VAL A 36 6.40 7.58 -4.76
CA VAL A 36 5.72 7.51 -6.06
C VAL A 36 4.25 7.85 -5.89
N ILE A 37 3.77 8.90 -6.56
CA ILE A 37 2.37 9.36 -6.46
C ILE A 37 1.69 9.30 -7.84
N TYR A 38 0.61 8.53 -7.92
CA TYR A 38 -0.27 8.38 -9.10
C TYR A 38 0.47 8.13 -10.44
N GLN A 39 1.54 7.34 -10.41
CA GLN A 39 2.30 7.04 -11.61
C GLN A 39 1.70 5.85 -12.37
N ARG A 40 1.62 5.93 -13.70
CA ARG A 40 1.16 4.81 -14.54
C ARG A 40 2.27 3.77 -14.69
N SER A 41 1.94 2.50 -14.50
CA SER A 41 2.84 1.39 -14.77
C SER A 41 2.85 0.99 -16.26
N ASN A 42 3.85 0.22 -16.69
CA ASN A 42 3.91 -0.35 -18.05
C ASN A 42 2.71 -1.24 -18.40
N LYS A 43 1.93 -1.70 -17.40
CA LYS A 43 0.71 -2.49 -17.57
C LYS A 43 -0.56 -1.69 -17.30
N ASN A 44 -0.50 -0.36 -17.38
CA ASN A 44 -1.61 0.58 -17.18
C ASN A 44 -2.29 0.54 -15.80
N THR A 45 -1.60 0.06 -14.77
CA THR A 45 -2.09 0.14 -13.39
C THR A 45 -1.55 1.39 -12.70
N CYS A 46 -2.25 1.85 -11.65
CA CYS A 46 -1.79 2.96 -10.82
C CYS A 46 -0.71 2.49 -9.81
N MET A 47 0.41 3.20 -9.77
CA MET A 47 1.45 3.09 -8.76
C MET A 47 1.33 4.29 -7.82
N HIS A 48 0.98 4.02 -6.58
CA HIS A 48 0.88 5.01 -5.51
C HIS A 48 1.50 4.42 -4.25
N GLN A 49 2.41 5.18 -3.63
CA GLN A 49 3.03 4.84 -2.36
C GLN A 49 2.44 5.72 -1.26
N LYS A 50 1.90 5.09 -0.22
CA LYS A 50 1.31 5.78 0.93
C LYS A 50 2.25 5.65 2.14
N PRO A 51 2.69 6.77 2.76
CA PRO A 51 3.46 6.73 3.99
C PRO A 51 2.74 5.93 5.09
N GLN A 52 3.49 5.19 5.90
CA GLN A 52 2.96 4.38 7.02
C GLN A 52 3.58 4.74 8.37
N VAL A 53 4.35 5.81 8.39
CA VAL A 53 5.17 6.18 9.51
C VAL A 53 4.77 7.57 10.00
N GLN A 54 4.90 7.77 11.31
CA GLN A 54 4.56 9.03 11.96
C GLN A 54 5.81 9.82 12.31
N ARG A 55 5.66 11.14 12.37
CA ARG A 55 6.71 12.05 12.82
C ARG A 55 7.18 11.67 14.22
N GLY A 56 8.50 11.69 14.41
CA GLY A 56 9.14 11.37 15.69
C GLY A 56 9.44 9.89 15.91
N LYS A 57 8.94 8.98 15.07
CA LYS A 57 9.27 7.55 15.15
C LYS A 57 10.72 7.30 14.74
N CYS A 58 11.43 6.50 15.54
CA CYS A 58 12.73 5.96 15.20
C CYS A 58 12.55 4.73 14.30
N MET A 59 13.30 4.70 13.21
CA MET A 59 13.28 3.66 12.20
C MET A 59 14.64 2.98 12.18
N GLU A 60 14.63 1.66 11.99
CA GLU A 60 15.82 0.87 11.73
C GLU A 60 15.99 0.62 10.24
N LYS A 61 17.21 0.26 9.84
CA LYS A 61 17.49 -0.15 8.46
C LYS A 61 16.59 -1.33 8.05
N GLY A 62 15.97 -1.23 6.88
CA GLY A 62 15.08 -2.24 6.31
C GLY A 62 13.63 -2.12 6.76
N GLN A 63 13.30 -1.26 7.72
CA GLN A 63 11.90 -1.04 8.12
C GLN A 63 11.11 -0.29 7.04
N ILE A 64 9.81 -0.57 6.98
CA ILE A 64 8.91 -0.03 5.96
C ILE A 64 8.55 1.41 6.27
N LEU A 65 8.75 2.29 5.30
CA LEU A 65 8.40 3.71 5.35
C LEU A 65 7.07 3.99 4.66
N ALA A 66 6.81 3.34 3.53
CA ALA A 66 5.59 3.51 2.76
C ALA A 66 5.14 2.19 2.09
N HIS A 67 3.83 1.98 2.04
CA HIS A 67 3.21 0.88 1.31
C HIS A 67 2.99 1.25 -0.15
N GLY A 68 3.25 0.31 -1.06
CA GLY A 68 2.87 0.44 -2.47
C GLY A 68 1.42 0.02 -2.73
N ALA A 69 1.00 0.15 -4.00
CA ALA A 69 -0.38 -0.05 -4.44
C ALA A 69 -0.99 -1.44 -4.18
N ALA A 70 -0.19 -2.45 -3.85
CA ALA A 70 -0.64 -3.83 -3.62
C ALA A 70 -0.01 -4.43 -2.36
N THR A 71 0.30 -3.61 -1.34
CA THR A 71 0.96 -4.08 -0.11
C THR A 71 0.30 -3.51 1.13
N VAL A 72 0.13 -4.33 2.16
CA VAL A 72 -0.36 -3.94 3.49
C VAL A 72 0.52 -4.62 4.53
N GLY A 73 1.00 -3.88 5.54
CA GLY A 73 1.85 -4.44 6.59
C GLY A 73 3.23 -4.91 6.13
N GLY A 74 3.63 -4.62 4.88
CA GLY A 74 4.86 -5.17 4.28
C GLY A 74 4.64 -6.43 3.47
N GLU A 75 3.43 -6.97 3.50
CA GLU A 75 3.05 -8.16 2.77
C GLU A 75 2.24 -7.81 1.53
N LEU A 76 2.20 -8.75 0.60
CA LEU A 76 1.49 -8.61 -0.65
C LEU A 76 -0.03 -8.74 -0.41
N ALA A 77 -0.80 -7.72 -0.78
CA ALA A 77 -2.25 -7.67 -0.68
C ALA A 77 -2.85 -7.37 -2.06
N LEU A 78 -3.10 -8.43 -2.85
CA LEU A 78 -3.61 -8.33 -4.23
C LEU A 78 -5.14 -8.20 -4.32
N GLY A 79 -5.85 -8.39 -3.21
CA GLY A 79 -7.31 -8.41 -3.18
C GLY A 79 -7.85 -8.08 -1.78
N LYS A 80 -9.13 -8.35 -1.58
CA LYS A 80 -9.83 -8.13 -0.31
C LYS A 80 -10.35 -9.45 0.23
N ASN A 81 -10.37 -9.58 1.54
CA ASN A 81 -11.08 -10.68 2.20
C ASN A 81 -12.57 -10.37 2.17
N VAL A 82 -13.37 -11.25 1.58
CA VAL A 82 -14.83 -11.11 1.46
C VAL A 82 -15.51 -12.34 2.03
N LEU A 83 -16.71 -12.17 2.60
CA LEU A 83 -17.53 -13.29 3.05
C LEU A 83 -18.19 -13.94 1.82
N VAL A 84 -18.08 -15.27 1.71
CA VAL A 84 -18.60 -16.03 0.57
C VAL A 84 -19.62 -17.04 1.05
N ALA A 85 -20.73 -17.16 0.32
CA ALA A 85 -21.72 -18.22 0.50
C ALA A 85 -21.77 -19.08 -0.76
N TYR A 86 -21.69 -20.40 -0.60
CA TYR A 86 -21.77 -21.38 -1.69
C TYR A 86 -23.18 -21.96 -1.76
N MET A 87 -24.06 -21.31 -2.50
CA MET A 87 -25.44 -21.78 -2.71
C MET A 87 -25.97 -21.29 -4.07
N PRO A 88 -26.83 -22.05 -4.75
CA PRO A 88 -27.54 -21.55 -5.92
C PRO A 88 -28.47 -20.39 -5.51
N TRP A 89 -28.45 -19.30 -6.25
CA TRP A 89 -29.27 -18.12 -5.97
C TRP A 89 -30.07 -17.71 -7.19
N GLU A 90 -31.31 -18.21 -7.27
CA GLU A 90 -32.31 -17.85 -8.31
C GLU A 90 -31.78 -17.83 -9.75
N GLY A 91 -30.75 -18.63 -10.07
CA GLY A 91 -30.10 -18.66 -11.38
C GLY A 91 -29.15 -17.50 -11.68
N TYR A 92 -28.98 -16.52 -10.79
CA TYR A 92 -28.05 -15.40 -10.97
C TYR A 92 -26.57 -15.81 -10.88
N ASN A 93 -26.28 -16.95 -10.27
CA ASN A 93 -24.95 -17.56 -10.23
C ASN A 93 -24.85 -18.81 -11.11
N PHE A 94 -25.57 -18.83 -12.24
CA PHE A 94 -25.49 -19.91 -13.22
C PHE A 94 -24.12 -19.90 -13.91
N GLU A 95 -23.58 -21.10 -14.16
CA GLU A 95 -22.24 -21.32 -14.72
C GLU A 95 -21.12 -20.57 -13.95
N ASP A 96 -20.47 -19.60 -14.60
CA ASP A 96 -19.32 -18.86 -14.08
C ASP A 96 -19.70 -17.48 -13.51
N ALA A 97 -21.01 -17.20 -13.38
CA ALA A 97 -21.48 -15.91 -12.87
C ALA A 97 -21.25 -15.79 -11.36
N VAL A 98 -20.65 -14.67 -10.95
CA VAL A 98 -20.43 -14.31 -9.54
C VAL A 98 -21.39 -13.20 -9.14
N LEU A 99 -22.26 -13.48 -8.17
CA LEU A 99 -23.11 -12.47 -7.55
C LEU A 99 -22.32 -11.72 -6.48
N ILE A 100 -22.30 -10.39 -6.55
CA ILE A 100 -21.64 -9.52 -5.58
C ILE A 100 -22.68 -8.69 -4.82
N SER A 101 -22.45 -8.52 -3.52
CA SER A 101 -23.27 -7.62 -2.70
C SER A 101 -22.99 -6.17 -3.10
N GLU A 102 -24.05 -5.36 -3.27
CA GLU A 102 -23.93 -3.91 -3.55
C GLU A 102 -23.09 -3.17 -2.52
N ARG A 103 -23.01 -3.67 -1.28
CA ARG A 103 -22.12 -3.12 -0.25
C ARG A 103 -20.67 -2.97 -0.71
N LEU A 104 -20.17 -3.86 -1.57
CA LEU A 104 -18.81 -3.79 -2.11
C LEU A 104 -18.59 -2.64 -3.10
N VAL A 105 -19.66 -1.98 -3.56
CA VAL A 105 -19.59 -0.79 -4.43
C VAL A 105 -19.52 0.49 -3.60
N TYR A 106 -20.15 0.49 -2.42
CA TYR A 106 -20.28 1.68 -1.58
C TYR A 106 -19.22 1.78 -0.48
N GLU A 107 -18.55 0.68 -0.12
CA GLU A 107 -17.43 0.61 0.82
C GLU A 107 -16.07 0.69 0.10
#